data_AF-A0A6N9U2E1-F1
#
_entry.id   AF-A0A6N9U2E1-F1
#
_cell.length_a   1.000
_cell.length_b   1.000
_cell.length_c   1.000
_cell.angle_alpha   90.00
_cell.angle_beta   90.00
_cell.angle_gamma   90.00
#
_symmetry.space_group_name_H-M   'P 1'
#
loop_
_entity.id
_entity.type
_entity.pdbx_description
1 polymer ?
#
loop_
_entity_poly.entity_id
_entity_poly.type
_entity_poly.pdbx_seq_one_letter_code
_entity_poly.pdbx_strand_id
1 'polypeptide(L)' 'LVVVVRDAVRDPWQHATLDALRTRRPDLVTVDMGLEPAPGRLAAPLLLTRGAGLANAVAAAELLTGRAWPGPPSGG' A
#
# COMPACT_ATOMS: atom_id res chain seq x y z
N LEU A 1 8.39 -8.58 -1.15
CA LEU A 1 8.76 -7.36 -0.39
C LEU A 1 7.59 -6.40 -0.45
N VAL A 2 7.22 -5.73 0.64
CA VAL A 2 6.16 -4.71 0.65
C VAL A 2 6.82 -3.34 0.86
N VAL A 3 6.50 -2.38 0.01
CA VAL A 3 6.98 -0.99 0.13
C VAL A 3 5.79 -0.07 0.25
N VAL A 4 5.78 0.71 1.32
CA VAL A 4 4.76 1.72 1.60
C VAL A 4 5.25 3.06 1.08
N VAL A 5 4.40 3.75 0.34
CA VAL A 5 4.64 5.12 -0.13
C VAL A 5 3.46 6.02 0.26
N ARG A 6 3.69 7.32 0.22
CA ARG A 6 2.63 8.30 0.43
C ARG A 6 2.70 9.36 -0.66
N ASP A 7 1.68 9.36 -1.52
CA ASP A 7 1.56 10.30 -2.63
C ASP A 7 2.78 10.27 -3.57
N ALA A 8 3.37 9.09 -3.83
CA ALA A 8 4.61 8.94 -4.63
C ALA A 8 4.53 9.56 -6.04
N VAL A 9 3.33 9.66 -6.59
CA VAL A 9 3.07 10.29 -7.89
C VAL A 9 3.23 11.82 -7.89
N ARG A 10 3.20 12.42 -6.70
CA ARG A 10 3.46 13.85 -6.43
C ARG A 10 4.87 14.06 -5.87
N ASP A 11 5.60 12.98 -5.59
CA ASP A 11 6.89 13.01 -4.94
C ASP A 11 7.97 12.26 -5.76
N PRO A 12 8.74 12.99 -6.60
CA PRO A 12 9.67 12.38 -7.55
C PRO A 12 10.71 11.43 -6.94
N TRP A 13 11.17 11.68 -5.70
CA TRP A 13 12.18 10.81 -5.10
C TRP A 13 11.59 9.45 -4.69
N GLN A 14 10.35 9.42 -4.20
CA GLN A 14 9.65 8.18 -3.88
C GLN A 14 9.43 7.36 -5.15
N HIS A 15 9.00 8.01 -6.23
CA HIS A 15 8.80 7.37 -7.53
C HIS A 15 10.09 6.74 -8.06
N ALA A 16 11.18 7.52 -8.12
CA ALA A 16 12.46 7.03 -8.60
C ALA A 16 13.03 5.89 -7.74
N THR A 17 12.87 5.98 -6.41
CA THR A 17 13.28 4.92 -5.49
C THR A 17 12.47 3.65 -5.70
N LEU A 18 11.15 3.79 -5.88
CA LEU A 18 10.26 2.66 -6.12
C LEU A 18 10.61 1.94 -7.43
N ASP A 19 10.87 2.69 -8.51
CA ASP A 19 11.33 2.13 -9.78
C ASP A 19 12.66 1.39 -9.62
N ALA A 20 13.63 1.99 -8.94
CA ALA A 20 14.93 1.37 -8.69
C ALA A 20 14.83 0.08 -7.85
N LEU A 21 13.91 0.01 -6.89
CA LEU A 21 13.64 -1.21 -6.11
C LEU A 21 12.98 -2.27 -6.98
N ARG A 22 12.04 -1.88 -7.82
CA ARG A 22 11.23 -2.78 -8.65
C ARG A 22 12.04 -3.45 -9.76
N THR A 23 13.06 -2.77 -10.31
CA THR A 23 14.02 -3.41 -11.22
C THR A 23 14.77 -4.59 -10.56
N ARG A 24 15.03 -4.51 -9.24
CA ARG A 24 15.70 -5.56 -8.47
C ARG A 24 14.73 -6.59 -7.89
N ARG A 25 13.48 -6.18 -7.68
CA ARG A 25 12.40 -6.98 -7.07
C ARG A 25 11.11 -6.83 -7.86
N PRO A 26 10.97 -7.55 -8.99
CA PRO A 26 9.75 -7.50 -9.81
C PRO A 26 8.50 -7.97 -9.06
N ASP A 27 8.67 -8.74 -7.99
CA ASP A 27 7.63 -9.26 -7.08
C ASP A 27 7.24 -8.28 -5.96
N LEU A 28 7.80 -7.07 -5.95
CA LEU A 28 7.48 -6.06 -4.95
C LEU A 28 6.00 -5.66 -5.02
N VAL A 29 5.36 -5.58 -3.85
CA VAL A 29 4.02 -5.02 -3.68
C VAL A 29 4.14 -3.59 -3.17
N THR A 30 3.54 -2.66 -3.91
CA THR A 30 3.43 -1.26 -3.48
C THR A 30 2.15 -1.05 -2.69
N VAL A 31 2.24 -0.39 -1.54
CA VAL A 31 1.09 0.13 -0.79
C VAL A 31 1.14 1.65 -0.85
N ASP A 32 0.25 2.24 -1.63
CA ASP A 32 0.11 3.70 -1.69
C ASP A 32 -0.92 4.16 -0.65
N MET A 33 -0.43 4.92 0.33
CA MET A 33 -1.21 5.52 1.40
C MET A 33 -1.67 6.95 1.12
N GLY A 34 -1.45 7.44 -0.10
CA GLY A 34 -2.00 8.70 -0.58
C GLY A 34 -3.52 8.71 -0.63
N LEU A 35 -4.10 9.90 -0.53
CA LEU A 35 -5.56 10.07 -0.56
C LEU A 35 -6.09 10.07 -2.00
N GLU A 36 -5.37 10.73 -2.90
CA GLU A 36 -5.78 10.86 -4.30
C GLU A 36 -5.07 9.79 -5.15
N PRO A 37 -5.80 8.75 -5.60
CA PRO A 37 -5.19 7.77 -6.48
C PRO A 37 -4.84 8.43 -7.82
N ALA A 38 -3.65 8.16 -8.33
CA ALA A 38 -3.27 8.51 -9.69
C ALA A 38 -3.23 7.24 -10.55
N PRO A 39 -4.38 6.81 -11.09
CA PRO A 39 -4.48 5.58 -11.87
C PRO A 39 -3.48 5.58 -13.03
N GLY A 40 -2.80 4.44 -13.23
CA GLY A 40 -1.81 4.24 -14.29
C GLY A 40 -0.42 4.82 -14.01
N ARG A 41 -0.20 5.51 -12.88
CA ARG A 41 1.11 6.10 -12.56
C ARG A 41 2.02 5.23 -11.71
N LEU A 42 1.47 4.27 -10.96
CA LEU A 42 2.26 3.29 -10.23
C LEU A 42 1.99 1.90 -10.81
N ALA A 43 3.05 1.10 -10.91
CA ALA A 43 2.97 -0.18 -11.56
C ALA A 43 2.50 -1.29 -10.58
N ALA A 44 1.76 -2.29 -11.09
CA ALA A 44 1.19 -3.37 -10.29
C ALA A 44 2.24 -4.44 -9.90
N PRO A 45 2.12 -5.16 -8.77
CA PRO A 45 1.01 -5.17 -7.83
C PRO A 45 0.97 -3.94 -6.91
N LEU A 46 -0.22 -3.34 -6.81
CA LEU A 46 -0.47 -2.06 -6.13
C LEU A 46 -1.72 -2.16 -5.25
N LEU A 47 -1.60 -1.75 -4.00
CA LEU A 47 -2.69 -1.59 -3.05
C LEU A 47 -2.86 -0.10 -2.73
N LEU A 48 -4.08 0.40 -2.89
CA LEU A 48 -4.42 1.80 -2.58
C LEU A 48 -5.23 1.82 -1.28
N THR A 49 -4.68 2.42 -0.22
CA THR A 49 -5.41 2.47 1.07
C THR A 49 -6.34 3.66 1.18
N ARG A 50 -6.22 4.65 0.27
CA ARG A 50 -7.01 5.90 0.21
C ARG A 50 -7.02 6.66 1.55
N GLY A 51 -5.89 6.63 2.24
CA GLY A 51 -5.73 7.24 3.56
C GLY A 51 -4.49 6.72 4.28
N ALA A 52 -3.90 7.57 5.12
CA ALA A 52 -2.63 7.31 5.79
C ALA A 52 -2.75 7.05 7.30
N GLY A 53 -3.96 6.75 7.79
CA GLY A 53 -4.18 6.48 9.22
C GLY A 53 -3.71 5.09 9.65
N LEU A 54 -3.63 4.88 10.97
CA LEU A 54 -3.29 3.57 11.54
C LEU A 54 -4.25 2.47 11.06
N ALA A 55 -5.55 2.75 11.04
CA ALA A 55 -6.56 1.80 10.56
C ALA A 55 -6.31 1.38 9.09
N ASN A 56 -5.87 2.32 8.23
CA ASN A 56 -5.52 2.01 6.85
C ASN A 56 -4.30 1.07 6.76
N ALA A 57 -3.27 1.33 7.58
CA ALA A 57 -2.07 0.48 7.63
C ALA A 57 -2.41 -0.94 8.12
N VAL A 58 -3.25 -1.04 9.16
CA VAL A 58 -3.70 -2.32 9.71
C VAL A 58 -4.50 -3.09 8.67
N ALA A 59 -5.49 -2.46 8.04
CA ALA A 59 -6.29 -3.11 6.99
C ALA A 59 -5.43 -3.57 5.80
N ALA A 60 -4.42 -2.79 5.41
CA ALA A 60 -3.48 -3.19 4.38
C ALA A 60 -2.64 -4.41 4.80
N ALA A 61 -2.13 -4.43 6.03
CA ALA A 61 -1.39 -5.56 6.58
C ALA A 61 -2.24 -6.82 6.69
N GLU A 62 -3.49 -6.69 7.14
CA GLU A 62 -4.48 -7.76 7.20
C GLU A 62 -4.69 -8.38 5.82
N LEU A 63 -5.03 -7.56 4.82
CA LEU A 63 -5.24 -8.01 3.44
C LEU A 63 -4.00 -8.73 2.86
N LEU A 64 -2.81 -8.16 3.04
CA LEU A 64 -1.56 -8.73 2.53
C LEU A 64 -1.14 -10.04 3.22
N THR A 65 -1.59 -10.26 4.45
CA THR A 65 -1.27 -11.47 5.23
C THR A 65 -2.40 -12.49 5.25
N GLY A 66 -3.52 -12.23 4.56
CA GLY A 66 -4.70 -13.08 4.59
C GLY A 66 -5.37 -13.14 5.96
N ARG A 67 -5.18 -12.12 6.80
CA ARG A 67 -5.83 -11.97 8.11
C ARG A 67 -7.01 -11.03 7.98
N ALA A 68 -7.97 -11.17 8.88
CA ALA A 68 -9.09 -10.25 8.98
C ALA A 68 -9.40 -9.98 10.45
N TRP A 69 -9.81 -8.75 10.76
CA TRP A 69 -10.42 -8.44 12.05
C TRP A 69 -11.65 -9.35 12.26
N PRO A 70 -11.72 -10.12 13.36
CA PRO A 70 -12.81 -11.08 13.58
C PRO A 70 -14.15 -10.45 13.95
N GLY A 71 -14.23 -9.11 14.00
CA GLY A 71 -15.36 -8.38 14.56
C GLY A 71 -15.25 -8.24 16.09
N PRO A 72 -16.07 -7.39 16.69
CA PRO A 72 -16.26 -7.43 18.14
C PRO A 72 -16.80 -8.81 18.56
N PRO A 73 -16.50 -9.29 19.77
CA PRO A 73 -17.09 -10.53 20.26
C PRO A 73 -18.62 -10.42 20.25
N SER A 74 -19.29 -11.45 19.72
CA SER A 74 -20.73 -11.58 19.81
C SER A 74 -21.11 -11.69 21.30
N GLY A 75 -21.74 -10.65 21.87
CA GLY A 75 -22.24 -10.72 23.24
C GLY A 75 -23.23 -11.87 23.38
N GLY A 76 -23.01 -12.75 24.37
CA GLY A 76 -23.93 -13.82 24.77
C GLY A 76 -24.52 -13.55 26.14
#